data_AF-A0A843IEE1-F1
#
_entry.id   AF-A0A843IEE1-F1
#
_cell.length_a   1.000
_cell.length_b   1.000
_cell.length_c   1.000
_cell.angle_alpha   90.00
_cell.angle_beta   90.00
_cell.angle_gamma   90.00
#
_symmetry.space_group_name_H-M   'P 1'
#
loop_
_entity.id
_entity.type
_entity.pdbx_description
1 polymer ?
#
loop_
_entity_poly.entity_id
_entity_poly.type
_entity_poly.pdbx_seq_one_letter_code
_entity_poly.pdbx_strand_id
1 'polypeptide(L)'
;MKDIDFLVSKYDKQRMPYEDRGKDYDKQRKRETRQKELQTLTGELLTECQSYKKLHLTSYQELRVRFLVNHFGNDFKMLHGQAKTETIILAFIFYIKINEIGRARLNDYKITSKYGLTDNIFEIIVCRLCEYYMQRTPIVPVGSTDYDHDILSRNGGEI
;
A
#
# COMPACT_ATOMS: atom_id res chain seq x y z
N MET A 1 3.61 -33.89 -0.20
CA MET A 1 2.95 -32.62 -0.57
C MET A 1 3.87 -31.61 -1.25
N LYS A 2 5.14 -31.45 -0.83
CA LYS A 2 6.09 -30.48 -1.44
C LYS A 2 6.31 -30.62 -2.96
N ASP A 3 6.22 -31.83 -3.50
CA ASP A 3 6.47 -32.08 -4.94
C ASP A 3 5.34 -31.63 -5.87
N ILE A 4 4.08 -31.66 -5.40
CA ILE A 4 2.92 -31.26 -6.21
C ILE A 4 2.91 -29.73 -6.36
N ASP A 5 3.10 -29.00 -5.26
CA ASP A 5 3.15 -27.53 -5.29
C ASP A 5 4.31 -27.01 -6.16
N PHE A 6 5.44 -27.72 -6.15
CA PHE A 6 6.57 -27.42 -7.02
C PHE A 6 6.23 -27.68 -8.50
N LEU A 7 5.61 -28.82 -8.82
CA LEU A 7 5.19 -29.15 -10.18
C LEU A 7 4.14 -28.18 -10.70
N VAL A 8 3.14 -27.82 -9.89
CA VAL A 8 2.13 -26.80 -10.21
C VAL A 8 2.79 -25.44 -10.43
N SER A 9 3.70 -25.01 -9.56
CA SER A 9 4.46 -23.77 -9.74
C SER A 9 5.26 -23.74 -11.05
N LYS A 10 5.85 -24.88 -11.43
CA LYS A 10 6.65 -25.02 -12.66
C LYS A 10 5.77 -25.00 -13.91
N TYR A 11 4.66 -25.73 -13.90
CA TYR A 11 3.67 -25.78 -14.99
C TYR A 11 2.93 -24.46 -15.17
N ASP A 12 2.68 -23.76 -14.07
CA ASP A 12 2.15 -22.42 -14.11
C ASP A 12 3.17 -21.50 -14.81
N LYS A 13 4.43 -21.50 -14.37
CA LYS A 13 5.48 -20.57 -14.86
C LYS A 13 5.91 -20.81 -16.31
N GLN A 14 5.86 -22.03 -16.81
CA GLN A 14 6.26 -22.36 -18.19
C GLN A 14 5.02 -22.55 -19.07
N ARG A 15 4.96 -21.82 -20.20
CA ARG A 15 4.02 -22.17 -21.28
C ARG A 15 4.41 -23.55 -21.80
N MET A 16 3.46 -24.48 -21.81
CA MET A 16 3.70 -25.75 -22.47
C MET A 16 3.63 -25.56 -23.99
N PRO A 17 4.42 -26.30 -24.77
CA PRO A 17 4.23 -26.35 -26.22
C PRO A 17 2.76 -26.72 -26.51
N TYR A 18 2.11 -26.02 -27.44
CA TYR A 18 0.69 -26.19 -27.84
C TYR A 18 -0.38 -25.71 -26.85
N GLU A 19 0.00 -24.96 -25.82
CA GLU A 19 -0.97 -24.40 -24.88
C GLU A 19 -1.60 -23.12 -25.44
N ASP A 20 -2.92 -23.14 -25.71
CA ASP A 20 -3.72 -21.98 -26.12
C ASP A 20 -3.98 -21.05 -24.91
N ARG A 21 -2.91 -20.49 -24.34
CA ARG A 21 -3.02 -19.40 -23.35
C ARG A 21 -3.11 -18.06 -24.09
N GLY A 22 -4.24 -17.37 -23.93
CA GLY A 22 -4.44 -16.01 -24.43
C GLY A 22 -3.56 -14.99 -23.68
N LYS A 23 -3.25 -13.86 -24.32
CA LYS A 23 -2.48 -12.76 -23.71
C LYS A 23 -3.13 -12.24 -22.42
N ASP A 24 -4.45 -12.29 -22.33
CA ASP A 24 -5.22 -11.81 -21.17
C ASP A 24 -5.04 -12.70 -19.94
N TYR A 25 -4.96 -14.02 -20.13
CA TYR A 25 -4.68 -14.97 -19.06
C TYR A 25 -3.30 -14.70 -18.43
N ASP A 26 -2.27 -14.53 -19.27
CA ASP A 26 -0.91 -14.22 -18.79
C ASP A 26 -0.86 -12.86 -18.06
N LYS A 27 -1.65 -11.88 -18.52
CA LYS A 27 -1.75 -10.55 -17.88
C LYS A 27 -2.41 -10.64 -16.50
N GLN A 28 -3.51 -11.38 -16.39
CA GLN A 28 -4.23 -11.57 -15.13
C GLN A 28 -3.36 -12.33 -14.11
N ARG A 29 -2.72 -13.40 -14.55
CA ARG A 29 -1.82 -14.19 -13.70
C ARG A 29 -0.62 -13.39 -13.19
N LYS A 30 0.00 -12.55 -14.03
CA LYS A 30 1.07 -11.64 -13.59
C LYS A 30 0.58 -10.66 -12.52
N ARG A 31 -0.66 -10.16 -12.61
CA ARG A 31 -1.25 -9.28 -11.60
C ARG A 31 -1.46 -10.02 -10.28
N GLU A 32 -2.03 -11.22 -10.32
CA GLU A 32 -2.25 -12.05 -9.14
C GLU A 32 -0.93 -12.41 -8.44
N THR A 33 0.09 -12.77 -9.21
CA THR A 33 1.42 -13.09 -8.66
C THR A 33 2.03 -11.89 -7.96
N ARG A 34 2.01 -10.72 -8.59
CA ARG A 34 2.49 -9.47 -7.98
C ARG A 34 1.71 -9.11 -6.73
N GLN A 35 0.39 -9.30 -6.74
CA GLN A 35 -0.44 -9.03 -5.58
C GLN A 35 -0.11 -9.97 -4.42
N LYS A 36 0.13 -11.27 -4.68
CA LYS A 36 0.58 -12.23 -3.67
C LYS A 36 1.94 -11.84 -3.10
N GLU A 37 2.92 -11.53 -3.95
CA GLU A 37 4.24 -11.06 -3.53
C GLU A 37 4.14 -9.81 -2.63
N LEU A 38 3.29 -8.85 -3.02
CA LEU A 38 3.06 -7.63 -2.26
C LEU A 38 2.43 -7.90 -0.89
N GLN A 39 1.48 -8.84 -0.81
CA GLN A 39 0.86 -9.24 0.44
C GLN A 39 1.85 -9.97 1.37
N THR A 40 2.71 -10.83 0.82
CA THR A 40 3.79 -11.49 1.56
C THR A 40 4.75 -10.44 2.12
N LEU A 41 5.23 -9.52 1.28
CA LEU A 41 6.14 -8.45 1.67
C LEU A 41 5.54 -7.55 2.77
N THR A 42 4.24 -7.24 2.65
CA THR A 42 3.52 -6.47 3.67
C THR A 42 3.45 -7.23 4.99
N GLY A 43 3.18 -8.54 4.94
CA GLY A 43 3.18 -9.41 6.12
C GLY A 43 4.53 -9.41 6.82
N GLU A 44 5.62 -9.60 6.07
CA GLU A 44 6.99 -9.60 6.59
C GLU A 44 7.35 -8.28 7.27
N LEU A 45 7.04 -7.15 6.62
CA LEU A 45 7.27 -5.82 7.19
C LEU A 45 6.45 -5.56 8.45
N LEU A 46 5.19 -6.01 8.50
CA LEU A 46 4.36 -5.89 9.69
C LEU A 46 4.94 -6.70 10.85
N THR A 47 5.32 -7.95 10.61
CA THR A 47 5.97 -8.81 11.62
C THR A 47 7.30 -8.23 12.10
N GLU A 48 8.11 -7.67 11.20
CA GLU A 48 9.35 -7.01 11.59
C GLU A 48 9.06 -5.76 12.44
N CYS A 49 8.07 -4.95 12.07
CA CYS A 49 7.64 -3.79 12.85
C CYS A 49 7.16 -4.15 14.26
N GLN A 50 6.51 -5.31 14.43
CA GLN A 50 6.06 -5.79 15.75
C GLN A 50 7.22 -6.04 16.73
N SER A 51 8.45 -6.28 16.23
CA SER A 51 9.64 -6.41 17.07
C SER A 51 10.01 -5.10 17.79
N TYR A 52 9.50 -3.96 17.32
CA TYR A 52 9.70 -2.66 17.93
C TYR A 52 8.49 -2.29 18.77
N LYS A 53 8.63 -2.29 20.11
CA LYS A 53 7.54 -2.02 21.07
C LYS A 53 6.69 -0.78 20.73
N LYS A 54 7.30 0.27 20.19
CA LYS A 54 6.62 1.52 19.81
C LYS A 54 5.97 1.50 18.41
N LEU A 55 6.28 0.52 17.55
CA LEU A 55 5.67 0.32 16.23
C LEU A 55 4.66 -0.84 16.21
N HIS A 56 4.35 -1.43 17.35
CA HIS A 56 3.33 -2.47 17.41
C HIS A 56 1.99 -1.90 16.94
N LEU A 57 1.44 -2.49 15.87
CA LEU A 57 0.17 -2.09 15.27
C LEU A 57 -0.96 -2.93 15.88
N THR A 58 -2.12 -2.33 16.08
CA THR A 58 -3.34 -3.08 16.40
C THR A 58 -3.87 -3.78 15.15
N SER A 59 -4.71 -4.81 15.31
CA SER A 59 -5.31 -5.52 14.16
C SER A 59 -6.04 -4.58 13.20
N TYR A 60 -6.70 -3.54 13.73
CA TYR A 60 -7.36 -2.52 12.92
C TYR A 60 -6.36 -1.67 12.11
N GLN A 61 -5.23 -1.31 12.72
CA GLN A 61 -4.16 -0.57 12.03
C GLN A 61 -3.52 -1.41 10.93
N GLU A 62 -3.28 -2.70 11.18
CA GLU A 62 -2.78 -3.61 10.15
C GLU A 62 -3.75 -3.72 8.96
N LEU A 63 -5.07 -3.76 9.23
CA LEU A 63 -6.09 -3.72 8.17
C LEU A 63 -6.00 -2.44 7.35
N ARG A 64 -5.78 -1.27 7.98
CA ARG A 64 -5.60 0.00 7.27
C ARG A 64 -4.34 0.02 6.41
N VAL A 65 -3.23 -0.51 6.92
CA VAL A 65 -1.99 -0.66 6.13
C VAL A 65 -2.24 -1.56 4.91
N ARG A 66 -2.86 -2.72 5.12
CA ARG A 66 -3.20 -3.66 4.02
C ARG A 66 -4.15 -3.03 3.02
N PHE A 67 -5.10 -2.21 3.46
CA PHE A 67 -5.97 -1.44 2.57
C PHE A 67 -5.17 -0.48 1.69
N LEU A 68 -4.27 0.33 2.27
CA LEU A 68 -3.42 1.25 1.51
C LEU A 68 -2.55 0.51 0.48
N VAL A 69 -1.94 -0.60 0.90
CA VAL A 69 -1.11 -1.43 0.00
C VAL A 69 -1.94 -2.01 -1.14
N ASN A 70 -3.14 -2.54 -0.87
CA ASN A 70 -4.00 -3.10 -1.92
C ASN A 70 -4.51 -2.00 -2.88
N HIS A 71 -4.81 -0.82 -2.34
CA HIS A 71 -5.34 0.30 -3.12
C HIS A 71 -4.29 0.91 -4.05
N PHE A 72 -3.08 1.13 -3.54
CA PHE A 72 -1.99 1.75 -4.31
C PHE A 72 -1.03 0.73 -4.96
N GLY A 73 -1.14 -0.56 -4.67
CA GLY A 73 -0.15 -1.58 -5.04
C GLY A 73 0.15 -1.71 -6.53
N ASN A 74 -0.77 -1.29 -7.39
CA ASN A 74 -0.55 -1.25 -8.84
C ASN A 74 0.20 0.01 -9.31
N ASP A 75 0.25 1.07 -8.50
CA ASP A 75 0.79 2.37 -8.86
C ASP A 75 1.52 3.07 -7.70
N PHE A 76 2.42 2.34 -7.04
CA PHE A 76 3.33 2.92 -6.04
C PHE A 76 4.22 4.03 -6.61
N LYS A 77 4.43 4.05 -7.93
CA LYS A 77 5.21 5.10 -8.61
C LYS A 77 4.54 6.47 -8.51
N MET A 78 3.21 6.52 -8.43
CA MET A 78 2.46 7.76 -8.17
C MET A 78 2.87 8.40 -6.84
N LEU A 79 3.20 7.59 -5.84
CA LEU A 79 3.60 8.08 -4.52
C LEU A 79 5.07 8.49 -4.50
N HIS A 80 5.96 7.66 -5.04
CA HIS A 80 7.37 8.00 -5.17
C HIS A 80 8.06 7.17 -6.26
N GLY A 81 8.41 7.80 -7.39
CA GLY A 81 8.90 7.10 -8.59
C GLY A 81 10.20 6.31 -8.43
N GLN A 82 11.05 6.70 -7.46
CA GLN A 82 12.36 6.08 -7.21
C GLN A 82 12.42 5.22 -5.93
N ALA A 83 11.36 5.23 -5.11
CA ALA A 83 11.40 4.51 -3.84
C ALA A 83 11.14 3.03 -4.10
N LYS A 84 11.74 2.18 -3.27
CA LYS A 84 11.43 0.75 -3.29
C LYS A 84 10.04 0.51 -2.71
N THR A 85 9.42 -0.57 -3.13
CA THR A 85 8.09 -1.01 -2.65
C THR A 85 8.07 -1.12 -1.13
N GLU A 86 9.11 -1.68 -0.54
CA GLU A 86 9.30 -1.84 0.90
C GLU A 86 9.30 -0.49 1.62
N THR A 87 9.98 0.50 1.06
CA THR A 87 10.06 1.86 1.61
C THR A 87 8.68 2.51 1.64
N ILE A 88 7.86 2.31 0.61
CA ILE A 88 6.50 2.85 0.53
C ILE A 88 5.56 2.14 1.52
N ILE A 89 5.63 0.81 1.61
CA ILE A 89 4.85 0.05 2.60
C ILE A 89 5.23 0.49 4.02
N LEU A 90 6.54 0.68 4.28
CA LEU A 90 7.02 1.16 5.57
C LEU A 90 6.50 2.59 5.85
N ALA A 91 6.47 3.47 4.85
CA ALA A 91 5.87 4.79 4.98
C ALA A 91 4.38 4.71 5.36
N PHE A 92 3.60 3.78 4.81
CA PHE A 92 2.22 3.57 5.23
C PHE A 92 2.08 3.10 6.68
N ILE A 93 2.96 2.20 7.12
CA ILE A 93 3.00 1.74 8.52
C ILE A 93 3.26 2.94 9.44
N PHE A 94 4.27 3.74 9.13
CA PHE A 94 4.59 4.94 9.90
C PHE A 94 3.49 5.98 9.84
N TYR A 95 2.84 6.20 8.69
CA TYR A 95 1.72 7.11 8.56
C TYR A 95 0.56 6.72 9.49
N ILE A 96 0.18 5.44 9.51
CA ILE A 96 -0.88 4.95 10.42
C ILE A 96 -0.47 5.10 11.88
N LYS A 97 0.81 4.89 12.21
CA LYS A 97 1.28 4.93 13.60
C LYS A 97 1.56 6.34 14.15
N ILE A 98 2.14 7.23 13.33
CA ILE A 98 2.50 8.61 13.70
C ILE A 98 1.25 9.45 13.99
N ASN A 99 0.12 9.14 13.34
CA ASN A 99 -1.16 9.76 13.67
C ASN A 99 -1.60 9.56 15.14
N GLU A 100 -1.08 8.54 15.84
CA GLU A 100 -1.34 8.31 17.26
C GLU A 100 -0.16 8.72 18.16
N ILE A 101 1.08 8.52 17.69
CA ILE A 101 2.29 8.90 18.44
C ILE A 101 2.77 10.25 17.91
N GLY A 102 2.19 11.34 18.41
CA GLY A 102 2.50 12.72 17.99
C GLY A 102 3.96 13.20 18.22
N ARG A 103 4.90 12.30 18.51
CA ARG A 103 6.34 12.58 18.74
C ARG A 103 7.30 11.51 18.20
N ALA A 104 6.84 10.51 17.45
CA ALA A 104 7.73 9.49 16.90
C ALA A 104 8.53 10.06 15.72
N ARG A 105 9.86 10.13 15.84
CA ARG A 105 10.76 10.50 14.74
C ARG A 105 11.17 9.24 13.98
N LEU A 106 11.23 9.27 12.65
CA LEU A 106 11.63 8.10 11.85
C LEU A 106 13.04 7.62 12.19
N ASN A 107 13.93 8.56 12.52
CA ASN A 107 15.31 8.30 12.89
C ASN A 107 15.46 7.48 14.20
N ASP A 108 14.40 7.38 15.02
CA ASP A 108 14.43 6.60 16.26
C ASP A 108 14.35 5.07 16.00
N TYR A 109 14.05 4.66 14.76
CA TYR A 109 13.75 3.28 14.42
C TYR A 109 14.77 2.71 13.43
N LYS A 110 15.54 1.70 13.84
CA LYS A 110 16.55 1.06 12.98
C LYS A 110 15.99 0.52 11.65
N ILE A 111 14.70 0.13 11.63
CA ILE A 111 14.02 -0.36 10.44
C ILE A 111 13.95 0.70 9.32
N THR A 112 13.88 1.99 9.64
CA THR A 112 13.81 3.06 8.63
C THR A 112 15.11 3.15 7.84
N SER A 113 16.26 3.07 8.51
CA SER A 113 17.57 3.01 7.87
C SER A 113 17.74 1.76 7.01
N LYS A 114 17.29 0.59 7.50
CA LYS A 114 17.35 -0.69 6.75
C LYS A 114 16.64 -0.61 5.39
N TYR A 115 15.49 0.04 5.33
CA TYR A 115 14.68 0.17 4.12
C TYR A 115 14.81 1.52 3.41
N GLY A 116 15.75 2.37 3.85
CA GLY A 116 16.01 3.68 3.25
C GLY A 116 14.85 4.67 3.36
N LEU A 117 13.98 4.54 4.36
CA LEU A 117 12.93 5.50 4.64
C LEU A 117 13.51 6.70 5.39
N THR A 118 13.72 7.81 4.68
CA THR A 118 14.13 9.08 5.26
C THR A 118 12.92 9.98 5.51
N ASP A 119 13.08 11.00 6.36
CA ASP A 119 12.02 11.99 6.63
C ASP A 119 11.50 12.63 5.32
N ASN A 120 12.40 13.02 4.41
CA ASN A 120 12.03 13.58 3.10
C ASN A 120 11.20 12.60 2.24
N ILE A 121 11.59 11.33 2.17
CA ILE A 121 10.86 10.33 1.37
C ILE A 121 9.48 10.07 1.99
N PHE A 122 9.41 9.99 3.31
CA PHE A 122 8.17 9.81 4.05
C PHE A 122 7.21 10.99 3.81
N GLU A 123 7.69 12.23 3.95
CA GLU A 123 6.89 13.43 3.70
C GLU A 123 6.34 13.47 2.28
N ILE A 124 7.16 13.18 1.26
CA ILE A 124 6.69 13.12 -0.13
C ILE A 124 5.56 12.10 -0.30
N ILE A 125 5.73 10.89 0.24
CA ILE A 125 4.73 9.83 0.13
C ILE A 125 3.42 10.26 0.82
N VAL A 126 3.51 10.83 2.03
CA VAL A 126 2.34 11.30 2.79
C VAL A 126 1.65 12.46 2.09
N CYS A 127 2.38 13.44 1.57
CA CYS A 127 1.81 14.55 0.80
C CYS A 127 1.07 14.04 -0.44
N ARG A 128 1.67 13.13 -1.22
CA ARG A 128 1.01 12.51 -2.39
C ARG A 128 -0.24 11.71 -2.00
N LEU A 129 -0.19 11.03 -0.86
CA LEU A 129 -1.36 10.33 -0.31
C LEU A 129 -2.49 11.33 0.01
N CYS A 130 -2.16 12.42 0.70
CA CYS A 130 -3.11 13.48 1.03
C CYS A 130 -3.68 14.15 -0.22
N GLU A 131 -2.83 14.54 -1.18
CA GLU A 131 -3.24 15.11 -2.47
C GLU A 131 -4.26 14.19 -3.18
N TYR A 132 -3.98 12.89 -3.24
CA TYR A 132 -4.85 11.92 -3.88
C TYR A 132 -6.25 11.86 -3.24
N TYR A 133 -6.32 11.87 -1.91
CA TYR A 133 -7.60 11.86 -1.20
C TYR A 133 -8.31 13.21 -1.27
N MET A 134 -7.59 14.33 -1.14
CA MET A 134 -8.19 15.67 -1.25
C MET A 134 -8.81 15.92 -2.63
N GLN A 135 -8.22 15.41 -3.71
CA GLN A 135 -8.80 15.50 -5.05
C GLN A 135 -10.10 14.69 -5.20
N ARG A 136 -10.31 13.65 -4.39
CA ARG A 136 -11.47 12.75 -4.48
C ARG A 136 -12.56 13.06 -3.46
N THR A 137 -12.18 13.62 -2.32
CA THR A 137 -13.05 14.12 -1.26
C THR A 137 -12.60 15.54 -0.93
N PRO A 138 -12.98 16.54 -1.75
CA PRO A 138 -12.64 17.92 -1.46
C PRO A 138 -13.30 18.34 -0.15
N ILE A 139 -12.51 18.98 0.71
CA ILE A 139 -13.02 19.55 1.96
C ILE A 139 -13.75 20.83 1.58
N VAL A 140 -15.08 20.76 1.52
CA VAL A 140 -15.90 21.91 1.18
C VAL A 140 -16.32 22.62 2.47
N PRO A 141 -16.07 23.93 2.61
CA PRO A 141 -16.53 24.69 3.75
C PRO A 141 -18.06 24.57 3.87
N VAL A 142 -18.55 24.26 5.06
CA VAL A 142 -19.99 24.23 5.36
C VAL A 142 -20.54 25.65 5.17
N GLY A 143 -21.04 25.96 3.97
CA GLY A 143 -21.57 27.28 3.59
C GLY A 143 -21.10 27.87 2.27
N SER A 144 -20.18 27.24 1.52
CA SER A 144 -19.80 27.76 0.20
C SER A 144 -20.86 27.44 -0.86
N THR A 145 -21.39 28.45 -1.54
CA THR A 145 -22.30 28.30 -2.70
C THR A 145 -21.58 28.01 -4.01
N ASP A 146 -20.25 28.12 -4.02
CA ASP A 146 -19.41 28.07 -5.23
C ASP A 146 -19.12 26.66 -5.73
N TYR A 147 -19.59 25.63 -5.02
CA TYR A 147 -19.33 24.22 -5.34
C TYR A 147 -20.64 23.46 -5.55
N ASP A 148 -20.62 22.56 -6.52
CA ASP A 148 -21.75 21.69 -6.85
C ASP A 148 -21.90 20.58 -5.77
N HIS A 149 -22.81 20.82 -4.83
CA HIS A 149 -23.09 19.93 -3.70
C HIS A 149 -23.66 18.57 -4.12
N ASP A 150 -24.21 18.44 -5.34
CA ASP A 150 -24.73 17.17 -5.87
C ASP A 150 -23.62 16.23 -6.33
N ILE A 151 -22.45 16.77 -6.72
CA ILE A 151 -21.26 15.98 -7.02
C ILE A 151 -20.62 15.45 -5.72
N LEU A 152 -20.76 16.20 -4.63
CA LEU A 152 -20.14 15.91 -3.33
C LEU A 152 -20.94 14.89 -2.51
N SER A 153 -22.28 14.89 -2.63
CA SER A 153 -23.17 13.94 -1.95
C SER A 153 -23.09 12.51 -2.51
N ARG A 154 -22.60 12.33 -3.75
CA ARG A 154 -22.41 11.00 -4.38
C ARG A 154 -21.43 10.07 -3.66
N ASN A 155 -20.62 10.58 -2.74
CA ASN A 155 -19.71 9.79 -1.90
C ASN A 155 -20.26 9.46 -0.49
N GLY A 156 -21.57 9.64 -0.25
CA GLY A 156 -22.25 9.03 0.91
C GLY A 156 -22.30 9.87 2.18
N GLY A 157 -22.29 11.20 2.07
CA GLY A 157 -22.69 12.07 3.16
C GLY A 157 -24.14 12.51 2.95
N GLU A 158 -25.09 11.82 3.58
CA GLU A 158 -26.42 12.40 3.80
C GLU A 158 -26.24 13.62 4.73
N ILE A 159 -26.81 14.77 4.33
CA ILE A 159 -26.91 15.98 5.16
C ILE A 159 -28.22 15.93 5.94
#